data_AF-A0A2V8P9T9-F1
#
_entry.id   AF-A0A2V8P9T9-F1
#
_cell.length_a   1.000
_cell.length_b   1.000
_cell.length_c   1.000
_cell.angle_alpha   90.00
_cell.angle_beta   90.00
_cell.angle_gamma   90.00
#
_symmetry.space_group_name_H-M   'P 1'
#
loop_
_entity.id
_entity.type
_entity.pdbx_description
1 polymer ?
#
loop_
_entity_poly.entity_id
_entity_poly.type
_entity_poly.pdbx_seq_one_letter_code
_entity_poly.pdbx_strand_id
1 'polypeptide(L)'
;ETIEIGEARAHARFFIGQNIGEDPATGSAAGPLGGYLVYHDAARVDAADGVYRFVIEQGDFINRPSRIGLEVKGKPGSVEEVRVGGTSVVVARGTLEF
;
A
#
# COMPACT_ATOMS: atom_id res chain seq x y z
N GLU A 1 -4.94 -13.84 -7.28
CA GLU A 1 -4.46 -13.22 -8.53
C GLU A 1 -4.83 -11.75 -8.46
N THR A 2 -4.02 -10.86 -9.04
CA THR A 2 -4.32 -9.43 -9.16
C THR A 2 -5.68 -9.24 -9.82
N ILE A 3 -6.57 -8.47 -9.19
CA ILE A 3 -7.92 -8.22 -9.72
C ILE A 3 -7.91 -7.11 -10.79
N GLU A 4 -6.99 -6.14 -10.69
CA GLU A 4 -6.93 -4.97 -11.58
C GLU A 4 -5.58 -4.88 -12.29
N ILE A 5 -5.59 -4.90 -13.62
CA ILE A 5 -4.36 -4.86 -14.43
C ILE A 5 -3.91 -3.40 -14.64
N GLY A 6 -2.66 -3.09 -14.29
CA GLY A 6 -1.89 -1.99 -14.91
C GLY A 6 -1.51 -0.79 -14.03
N GLU A 7 -2.14 -0.60 -12.87
CA GLU A 7 -1.85 0.58 -12.03
C GLU A 7 -0.92 0.30 -10.84
N ALA A 8 -1.01 -0.91 -10.26
CA ALA A 8 -0.20 -1.28 -9.11
C ALA A 8 1.24 -1.66 -9.48
N ARG A 9 2.19 -1.33 -8.60
CA ARG A 9 3.62 -1.68 -8.76
C ARG A 9 4.03 -2.92 -7.98
N ALA A 10 3.17 -3.37 -7.06
CA ALA A 10 3.34 -4.61 -6.35
C ALA A 10 1.98 -5.18 -5.95
N HIS A 11 1.87 -6.51 -6.01
CA HIS A 11 0.81 -7.28 -5.39
C HIS A 11 1.28 -7.81 -4.04
N ALA A 12 0.62 -7.42 -2.96
CA ALA A 12 1.01 -7.74 -1.60
C ALA A 12 0.00 -8.68 -0.92
N ARG A 13 0.53 -9.51 -0.02
CA ARG A 13 -0.22 -10.29 0.96
C ARG A 13 0.49 -10.16 2.30
N PHE A 14 -0.27 -10.00 3.38
CA PHE A 14 0.30 -9.83 4.71
C PHE A 14 -0.30 -10.85 5.68
N PHE A 15 0.54 -11.76 6.16
CA PHE A 15 0.12 -12.85 7.04
C PHE A 15 0.45 -12.51 8.48
N ILE A 16 -0.55 -12.66 9.36
CA ILE A 16 -0.41 -12.39 10.79
C ILE A 16 -0.68 -13.70 11.55
N GLY A 17 0.20 -14.03 12.49
CA GLY A 17 -0.04 -15.12 13.45
C GLY A 17 -1.24 -14.83 14.38
N GLN A 18 -1.54 -15.75 15.29
CA GLN A 18 -2.56 -15.53 16.34
C GLN A 18 -4.01 -15.34 15.84
N ASN A 19 -4.48 -16.25 14.98
CA ASN A 19 -5.89 -16.36 14.53
C ASN A 19 -6.42 -15.23 13.61
N ILE A 20 -5.59 -14.31 13.14
CA ILE A 20 -6.01 -13.26 12.18
C ILE A 20 -5.92 -13.75 10.73
N GLY A 21 -4.94 -14.59 10.41
CA GLY A 21 -4.77 -15.19 9.07
C GLY A 21 -4.06 -14.25 8.10
N GLU A 22 -4.83 -13.42 7.40
CA GLU A 22 -4.33 -12.47 6.39
C GLU A 22 -5.02 -11.10 6.56
N ASP A 23 -4.23 -10.02 6.59
CA ASP A 23 -4.74 -8.66 6.73
C ASP A 23 -5.03 -8.06 5.34
N PRO A 24 -6.22 -7.47 5.11
CA PRO A 24 -6.60 -6.93 3.81
C PRO A 24 -5.86 -5.67 3.36
N ALA A 25 -5.38 -4.84 4.30
CA ALA A 25 -4.76 -3.55 3.98
C ALA A 25 -3.73 -3.13 5.05
N THR A 26 -2.46 -3.46 4.83
CA THR A 26 -1.40 -3.21 5.81
C THR A 26 -0.57 -1.99 5.40
N GLY A 27 -1.09 -0.78 5.65
CA GLY A 27 -0.40 0.47 5.29
C GLY A 27 1.00 0.61 5.89
N SER A 28 1.20 0.10 7.11
CA SER A 28 2.50 0.08 7.79
C SER A 28 3.54 -0.83 7.14
N ALA A 29 3.12 -1.80 6.32
CA ALA A 29 4.00 -2.65 5.52
C ALA A 29 4.15 -2.10 4.09
N ALA A 30 3.06 -1.56 3.51
CA ALA A 30 3.07 -0.96 2.19
C ALA A 30 4.04 0.23 2.09
N GLY A 31 4.09 1.10 3.11
CA GLY A 31 5.03 2.23 3.14
C GLY A 31 6.50 1.80 2.99
N PRO A 32 7.05 0.97 3.88
CA PRO A 32 8.40 0.42 3.75
C PRO A 32 8.65 -0.31 2.44
N LEU A 33 7.67 -1.09 1.93
CA LEU A 33 7.77 -1.73 0.62
C LEU A 33 7.93 -0.70 -0.51
N GLY A 34 7.14 0.39 -0.48
CA GLY A 34 7.29 1.46 -1.46
C GLY A 34 8.64 2.17 -1.39
N GLY A 35 9.10 2.47 -0.18
CA GLY A 35 10.45 3.01 0.04
C GLY A 35 11.52 2.08 -0.50
N TYR A 36 11.42 0.78 -0.22
CA TYR A 36 12.33 -0.25 -0.74
C TYR A 36 12.36 -0.28 -2.27
N LEU A 37 11.19 -0.26 -2.91
CA LEU A 37 11.08 -0.29 -4.37
C LEU A 37 11.75 0.94 -5.01
N VAL A 38 11.60 2.13 -4.43
CA VAL A 38 12.28 3.34 -4.93
C VAL A 38 13.77 3.32 -4.64
N TYR A 39 14.17 2.94 -3.42
CA TYR A 39 15.58 2.86 -3.04
C TYR A 39 16.38 1.95 -3.97
N HIS A 40 15.79 0.83 -4.41
CA HIS A 40 16.41 -0.14 -5.28
C HIS A 40 16.11 0.03 -6.77
N ASP A 41 15.52 1.15 -7.18
CA ASP A 41 15.13 1.43 -8.59
C ASP A 41 14.23 0.34 -9.21
N ALA A 42 13.40 -0.29 -8.37
CA ALA A 42 12.51 -1.39 -8.71
C ALA A 42 11.05 -0.96 -8.87
N ALA A 43 10.71 0.29 -8.53
CA ALA A 43 9.34 0.80 -8.61
C ALA A 43 8.81 0.92 -10.05
N ARG A 44 9.69 0.98 -11.06
CA ARG A 44 9.34 1.09 -12.50
C ARG A 44 8.32 2.20 -12.77
N VAL A 45 8.53 3.36 -12.15
CA VAL A 45 7.74 4.57 -12.33
C VAL A 45 8.68 5.76 -12.24
N ASP A 46 8.48 6.73 -13.12
CA ASP A 46 9.27 7.97 -13.10
C ASP A 46 8.81 8.87 -11.96
N ALA A 47 9.77 9.57 -11.35
CA ALA A 47 9.46 10.59 -10.36
C ALA A 47 9.04 11.90 -11.04
N ALA A 48 8.02 12.55 -10.50
CA ALA A 48 7.71 13.95 -10.79
C ALA A 48 8.18 14.81 -9.62
N ASP A 49 9.07 15.75 -9.87
CA ASP A 49 9.67 16.64 -8.86
C ASP A 49 10.30 15.88 -7.67
N GLY A 50 10.96 14.75 -7.96
CA GLY A 50 11.59 13.89 -6.95
C GLY A 50 10.61 13.08 -6.10
N VAL A 51 9.34 13.01 -6.51
CA VAL A 51 8.30 12.21 -5.86
C VAL A 51 7.79 11.11 -6.79
N TYR A 52 7.98 9.86 -6.37
CA TYR A 52 7.41 8.68 -7.00
C TYR A 52 5.99 8.48 -6.49
N ARG A 53 5.03 8.32 -7.40
CA ARG A 53 3.61 8.09 -7.05
C ARG A 53 3.14 6.79 -7.67
N PHE A 54 2.62 5.90 -6.85
CA PHE A 54 2.13 4.61 -7.32
C PHE A 54 1.22 3.92 -6.29
N VAL A 55 0.62 2.81 -6.69
CA VAL A 55 -0.28 2.00 -5.87
C VAL A 55 0.37 0.66 -5.54
N ILE A 56 0.12 0.16 -4.33
CA ILE A 56 0.30 -1.24 -3.95
C ILE A 56 -1.09 -1.83 -3.70
N GLU A 57 -1.37 -2.97 -4.30
CA GLU A 57 -2.62 -3.70 -4.11
C GLU A 57 -2.45 -4.81 -3.07
N GLN A 58 -3.50 -5.03 -2.26
CA GLN A 58 -3.52 -6.03 -1.21
C GLN A 58 -4.95 -6.55 -0.98
N GLY A 59 -5.08 -7.76 -0.42
CA GLY A 59 -6.37 -8.29 0.07
C GLY A 59 -7.24 -8.93 -1.00
N ASP A 60 -6.80 -8.93 -2.27
CA ASP A 60 -7.50 -9.56 -3.40
C ASP A 60 -7.78 -11.06 -3.16
N PHE A 61 -6.82 -11.79 -2.58
CA PHE A 61 -6.96 -13.24 -2.31
C PHE A 61 -7.99 -13.59 -1.24
N ILE A 62 -8.35 -12.65 -0.38
CA ILE A 62 -9.34 -12.84 0.69
C ILE A 62 -10.63 -12.06 0.42
N ASN A 63 -10.86 -11.63 -0.82
CA ASN A 63 -12.03 -10.88 -1.26
C ASN A 63 -12.24 -9.56 -0.48
N ARG A 64 -11.14 -8.91 -0.10
CA ARG A 64 -11.12 -7.62 0.58
C ARG A 64 -10.13 -6.68 -0.12
N PRO A 65 -10.34 -6.39 -1.42
CA PRO A 65 -9.40 -5.65 -2.24
C PRO A 65 -9.18 -4.25 -1.68
N SER A 66 -7.90 -3.89 -1.54
CA SER A 66 -7.44 -2.60 -1.06
C SER A 66 -6.39 -2.05 -2.01
N ARG A 67 -6.45 -0.75 -2.26
CA ARG A 67 -5.51 -0.01 -3.10
C ARG A 67 -4.84 1.06 -2.25
N ILE A 68 -3.59 0.82 -1.91
CA ILE A 68 -2.81 1.66 -1.00
C ILE A 68 -1.96 2.59 -1.87
N GLY A 69 -2.29 3.88 -1.86
CA GLY A 69 -1.56 4.91 -2.60
C GLY A 69 -0.30 5.34 -1.85
N LEU A 70 0.82 5.40 -2.55
CA LEU A 70 2.10 5.83 -2.01
C LEU A 70 2.62 7.07 -2.72
N GLU A 71 3.17 7.98 -1.93
CA GLU A 71 4.09 9.02 -2.39
C GLU A 71 5.44 8.81 -1.71
N VAL A 72 6.49 8.56 -2.49
CA VAL A 72 7.85 8.35 -1.97
C VAL A 72 8.74 9.46 -2.51
N LYS A 73 9.27 10.29 -1.61
CA LYS A 73 10.20 11.37 -1.97
C LYS A 73 11.63 10.89 -1.84
N GLY A 74 12.44 11.15 -2.85
CA GLY A 74 13.87 10.84 -2.86
C GLY A 74 14.34 10.39 -4.23
N LYS A 75 15.28 9.45 -4.24
CA LYS A 75 15.88 8.85 -5.43
C LYS A 75 16.42 7.45 -5.12
N PRO A 76 16.82 6.66 -6.12
CA PRO A 76 17.50 5.40 -5.86
C PRO A 76 18.72 5.60 -4.95
N GLY A 77 18.85 4.73 -3.96
CA GLY A 77 19.87 4.80 -2.91
C GLY A 77 19.65 5.85 -1.82
N SER A 78 18.59 6.67 -1.87
CA SER A 78 18.30 7.68 -0.84
C SER A 78 16.83 8.08 -0.81
N VAL A 79 16.07 7.48 0.12
CA VAL A 79 14.66 7.83 0.36
C VAL A 79 14.60 8.80 1.54
N GLU A 80 13.88 9.90 1.36
CA GLU A 80 13.73 10.97 2.35
C GLU A 80 12.42 10.86 3.13
N GLU A 81 11.33 10.52 2.43
CA GLU A 81 9.99 10.51 2.99
C GLU A 81 9.11 9.47 2.28
N VAL A 82 8.22 8.84 3.04
CA VAL A 82 7.16 7.98 2.51
C VAL A 82 5.84 8.43 3.10
N ARG A 83 4.87 8.74 2.23
CA ARG A 83 3.46 8.98 2.60
C ARG A 83 2.61 7.84 2.11
N VAL A 84 1.72 7.38 2.98
CA VAL A 84 0.72 6.34 2.69
C VAL A 84 -0.65 7.00 2.70
N GLY A 85 -1.44 6.76 1.67
CA GLY A 85 -2.79 7.30 1.51
C GLY A 85 -3.76 6.27 0.93
N GLY A 86 -5.04 6.57 1.03
CA GLY A 86 -6.11 5.72 0.52
C GLY A 86 -7.47 6.36 0.78
N THR A 87 -8.49 5.91 0.05
CA THR A 87 -9.87 6.32 0.28
C THR A 87 -10.50 5.43 1.36
N SER A 88 -11.56 5.94 1.99
CA SER A 88 -12.36 5.16 2.95
C SER A 88 -13.84 5.49 2.80
N VAL A 89 -14.69 4.57 3.28
CA VAL A 89 -16.14 4.72 3.28
C VAL A 89 -16.69 4.35 4.65
N VAL A 90 -17.64 5.14 5.16
CA VAL A 90 -18.32 4.85 6.42
C VAL A 90 -19.34 3.74 6.17
N VAL A 91 -19.12 2.57 6.77
CA VAL A 91 -20.02 1.40 6.63
C VAL A 91 -21.11 1.34 7.70
N ALA A 92 -20.84 1.87 8.89
CA ALA A 92 -21.77 1.89 10.01
C ALA A 92 -21.45 3.05 10.95
N ARG A 93 -22.47 3.53 11.67
CA ARG A 93 -22.35 4.52 12.74
C ARG A 93 -23.37 4.18 13.83
N GLY A 94 -22.99 4.33 15.10
CA GLY A 94 -23.89 4.10 16.24
C GLY A 94 -23.33 4.69 17.53
N THR A 95 -24.04 4.46 18.63
CA THR A 95 -23.69 4.92 19.98
C THR A 95 -23.59 3.70 20.90
N LEU A 96 -22.61 3.68 21.81
CA LEU A 96 -22.53 2.68 22.87
C LEU A 96 -23.18 3.26 24.14
N GLU A 97 -24.10 2.50 24.73
CA GLU A 97 -24.70 2.77 26.04
C GLU A 97 -24.18 1.72 27.02
N PHE A 98 -23.83 2.16 28.23
CA PHE A 98 -23.23 1.33 29.28
C PHE A 98 -24.10 1.32 30.53
#